data_AF-A0A963DAM9-F1
#
_entry.id   AF-A0A963DAM9-F1
#
_cell.length_a   1.000
_cell.length_b   1.000
_cell.length_c   1.000
_cell.angle_alpha   90.00
_cell.angle_beta   90.00
_cell.angle_gamma   90.00
#
_symmetry.space_group_name_H-M   'P 1'
#
loop_
_entity.id
_entity.type
_entity.pdbx_description
1 polymer ?
#
loop_
_entity_poly.entity_id
_entity_poly.type
_entity_poly.pdbx_seq_one_letter_code
_entity_poly.pdbx_strand_id
1 'polypeptide(L)'
;KRGRAWLGKARQVKAVAGGRVDDDVMCLVEVPAEYRTVTTRVEKTPASTREIEIPAEYRTVTRQVVDTPASTREVKIPAVYKTITKTVLVDPATTREVKVPAEYKTVKVTKMVEPPKEREIAIPAEYGTVTKTRLVSDGRYEWRTILCETNATPGKIKEIQRALDSAGFSPGPIDGVIRDQTMRAVNAYQGAKGLPVDPYLNVETVKALGVSPI
;
A
#
# COMPACT_ATOMS: atom_id res chain seq x y z
N LYS A 1 -19.60 -34.71 -20.01
CA LYS A 1 -19.03 -34.44 -21.36
C LYS A 1 -17.69 -33.67 -21.24
N ARG A 2 -16.58 -34.34 -20.87
CA ARG A 2 -15.22 -33.75 -20.75
C ARG A 2 -14.16 -34.53 -21.57
N GLY A 3 -14.56 -35.14 -22.70
CA GLY A 3 -13.75 -36.15 -23.40
C GLY A 3 -12.68 -35.65 -24.39
N ARG A 4 -12.44 -34.33 -24.51
CA ARG A 4 -11.53 -33.75 -25.52
C ARG A 4 -10.64 -32.61 -24.97
N ALA A 5 -10.34 -32.61 -23.68
CA ALA A 5 -9.46 -31.58 -23.10
C ALA A 5 -7.98 -31.77 -23.47
N TRP A 6 -7.62 -32.96 -23.96
CA TRP A 6 -6.24 -33.43 -24.21
C TRP A 6 -5.87 -33.47 -25.70
N LEU A 7 -6.79 -33.07 -26.57
CA LEU A 7 -6.52 -32.84 -27.98
C LEU A 7 -6.35 -31.32 -28.16
N GLY A 8 -5.40 -30.90 -28.99
CA GLY A 8 -5.25 -29.49 -29.31
C GLY A 8 -6.54 -28.96 -29.94
N LYS A 9 -7.08 -27.84 -29.45
CA LYS A 9 -8.24 -27.19 -30.07
C LYS A 9 -7.81 -26.63 -31.43
N ALA A 10 -8.13 -27.34 -32.51
CA ALA A 10 -7.83 -26.89 -33.85
C ALA A 10 -8.85 -25.83 -34.29
N ARG A 11 -8.39 -24.61 -34.58
CA ARG A 11 -9.05 -23.79 -35.61
C ARG A 11 -8.49 -24.28 -36.94
N GLN A 12 -9.32 -24.96 -37.73
CA GLN A 12 -8.89 -25.49 -39.03
C GLN A 12 -8.35 -24.36 -39.90
N VAL A 13 -7.05 -24.41 -40.18
CA VAL A 13 -6.48 -23.84 -41.38
C VAL A 13 -5.99 -25.01 -42.21
N LYS A 14 -6.46 -25.01 -43.46
CA LYS A 14 -6.11 -25.96 -44.53
C LYS A 14 -4.67 -26.44 -44.39
N ALA A 15 -4.48 -27.75 -44.50
CA ALA A 15 -3.19 -28.35 -44.82
C ALA A 15 -2.45 -27.45 -45.82
N VAL A 16 -1.25 -27.00 -45.46
CA VAL A 16 -0.42 -26.25 -46.39
C VAL A 16 -0.04 -27.23 -47.49
N ALA A 17 -0.71 -27.10 -48.63
CA ALA A 17 -0.36 -27.77 -49.86
C ALA A 17 0.95 -27.16 -50.38
N GLY A 18 2.06 -27.87 -50.22
CA GLY A 18 3.31 -27.53 -50.90
C GLY A 18 4.57 -27.92 -50.15
N GLY A 19 5.05 -29.15 -50.37
CA GLY A 19 6.43 -29.56 -50.07
C GLY A 19 6.53 -30.90 -49.33
N ARG A 20 6.85 -31.97 -50.08
CA ARG A 20 7.30 -33.32 -49.66
C ARG A 20 6.67 -33.84 -48.34
N VAL A 21 5.55 -34.55 -48.49
CA VAL A 21 4.68 -35.05 -47.42
C VAL A 21 5.28 -36.31 -46.79
N ASP A 22 6.25 -36.16 -45.91
CA ASP A 22 6.53 -37.18 -44.89
C ASP A 22 5.83 -36.73 -43.59
N ASP A 23 4.64 -37.28 -43.34
CA ASP A 23 4.07 -37.65 -42.04
C ASP A 23 4.11 -36.69 -40.82
N ASP A 24 4.21 -35.38 -40.99
CA ASP A 24 4.22 -34.41 -39.88
C ASP A 24 2.96 -33.54 -39.86
N VAL A 25 1.92 -34.05 -39.19
CA VAL A 25 0.70 -33.30 -38.88
C VAL A 25 1.02 -32.27 -37.79
N MET A 26 1.22 -31.02 -38.19
CA MET A 26 1.37 -29.89 -37.28
C MET A 26 -0.02 -29.38 -36.87
N CYS A 27 -0.33 -29.37 -35.58
CA CYS A 27 -1.56 -28.77 -35.06
C CYS A 27 -1.24 -27.39 -34.47
N LEU A 28 -2.10 -26.41 -34.76
CA LEU A 28 -2.00 -25.09 -34.17
C LEU A 28 -2.55 -25.14 -32.73
N VAL A 29 -1.68 -25.01 -31.74
CA VAL A 29 -2.06 -25.00 -30.32
C VAL A 29 -2.02 -23.58 -29.79
N GLU A 30 -3.07 -23.17 -29.10
CA GLU A 30 -3.12 -21.89 -28.39
C GLU A 30 -2.35 -22.02 -27.07
N VAL A 31 -1.20 -21.33 -26.99
CA VAL A 31 -0.46 -21.17 -25.73
C VAL A 31 -1.11 -20.00 -24.99
N PRO A 32 -1.69 -20.22 -23.79
CA PRO A 32 -2.38 -19.17 -23.06
C PRO A 32 -1.41 -18.08 -22.61
N ALA A 33 -1.92 -16.85 -22.53
CA ALA A 33 -1.20 -15.72 -21.97
C ALA A 33 -0.75 -16.01 -20.53
N GLU A 34 0.51 -15.68 -20.23
CA GLU A 34 1.06 -15.84 -18.88
C GLU A 34 0.88 -14.53 -18.10
N TYR A 35 0.34 -14.63 -16.90
CA TYR A 35 0.11 -13.51 -16.00
C TYR A 35 0.90 -13.71 -14.71
N ARG A 36 1.54 -12.64 -14.24
CA ARG A 36 2.17 -12.61 -12.91
C ARG A 36 1.52 -11.56 -12.03
N THR A 37 1.45 -11.83 -10.74
CA THR A 37 1.03 -10.86 -9.74
C THR A 37 2.22 -9.98 -9.37
N VAL A 38 2.04 -8.67 -9.52
CA VAL A 38 3.03 -7.68 -9.08
C VAL A 38 2.47 -6.97 -7.87
N THR A 39 3.24 -6.95 -6.78
CA THR A 39 2.94 -6.23 -5.54
C THR A 39 3.65 -4.89 -5.56
N THR A 40 2.89 -3.80 -5.62
CA THR A 40 3.44 -2.44 -5.52
C THR A 40 3.02 -1.82 -4.20
N ARG A 41 4.00 -1.31 -3.44
CA ARG A 41 3.74 -0.50 -2.25
C ARG A 41 3.33 0.89 -2.71
N VAL A 42 2.12 1.31 -2.34
CA VAL A 42 1.59 2.64 -2.62
C VAL A 42 1.23 3.34 -1.33
N GLU A 43 1.38 4.67 -1.30
CA GLU A 43 0.94 5.50 -0.18
C GLU A 43 -0.59 5.54 -0.16
N LYS A 44 -1.18 5.14 0.96
CA LYS A 44 -2.63 5.24 1.17
C LYS A 44 -3.01 6.63 1.62
N THR A 45 -2.22 7.17 2.54
CA THR A 45 -2.43 8.49 3.15
C THR A 45 -1.07 9.17 3.27
N PRO A 46 -0.89 10.37 2.69
CA PRO A 46 0.37 11.09 2.78
C PRO A 46 0.63 11.55 4.22
N ALA A 47 1.91 11.76 4.57
CA ALA A 47 2.27 12.34 5.84
C ALA A 47 1.66 13.74 5.99
N SER A 48 1.16 14.04 7.18
CA SER A 48 0.52 15.32 7.48
C SER A 48 0.95 15.82 8.85
N THR A 49 1.05 17.13 8.98
CA THR A 49 1.41 17.83 10.22
C THR A 49 0.16 18.51 10.76
N ARG A 50 -0.16 18.28 12.03
CA ARG A 50 -1.24 18.98 12.74
C ARG A 50 -0.67 19.85 13.83
N GLU A 51 -1.11 21.10 13.83
CA GLU A 51 -0.79 22.10 14.84
C GLU A 51 -1.81 22.05 15.99
N ILE A 52 -1.32 22.05 17.22
CA ILE A 52 -2.14 22.11 18.44
C ILE A 52 -1.71 23.33 19.24
N GLU A 53 -2.61 24.31 19.37
CA GLU A 53 -2.41 25.52 20.16
C GLU A 53 -2.59 25.20 21.66
N ILE A 54 -1.56 25.46 22.47
CA ILE A 54 -1.63 25.34 23.92
C ILE A 54 -1.93 26.72 24.51
N PRO A 55 -3.07 26.91 25.21
CA PRO A 55 -3.47 28.23 25.71
C PRO A 55 -2.50 28.73 26.79
N ALA A 56 -2.33 30.06 26.85
CA ALA A 56 -1.49 30.70 27.85
C ALA A 56 -2.07 30.58 29.27
N GLU A 57 -1.20 30.27 30.24
CA GLU A 57 -1.58 30.18 31.65
C GLU A 57 -1.30 31.51 32.38
N TYR A 58 -2.29 31.95 33.16
CA TYR A 58 -2.26 33.20 33.89
C TYR A 58 -2.27 32.96 35.40
N ARG A 59 -1.38 33.64 36.15
CA ARG A 59 -1.45 33.69 37.61
C ARG A 59 -1.59 35.12 38.12
N THR A 60 -2.27 35.29 39.24
CA THR A 60 -2.42 36.59 39.89
C THR A 60 -1.22 36.84 40.80
N VAL A 61 -0.58 38.00 40.65
CA VAL A 61 0.54 38.44 41.49
C VAL A 61 0.13 39.70 42.23
N THR A 62 0.34 39.74 43.55
CA THR A 62 0.05 40.91 44.38
C THR A 62 1.24 41.86 44.37
N ARG A 63 1.00 43.15 44.08
CA ARG A 63 2.00 44.22 44.17
C ARG A 63 1.39 45.44 44.86
N GLN A 64 2.08 46.00 45.83
CA GLN A 64 1.66 47.24 46.49
C GLN A 64 2.02 48.44 45.61
N VAL A 65 1.04 49.33 45.40
CA VAL A 65 1.21 50.59 44.66
C VAL A 65 0.73 51.74 45.55
N VAL A 66 1.41 52.89 45.47
CA VAL A 66 1.04 54.11 46.21
C VAL A 66 -0.26 54.66 45.62
N ASP A 67 -1.31 54.76 46.44
CA ASP A 67 -2.63 55.20 45.99
C ASP A 67 -2.75 56.73 46.01
N THR A 68 -2.19 57.40 47.02
CA THR A 68 -2.18 58.86 47.15
C THR A 68 -0.78 59.35 47.54
N PRO A 69 -0.11 60.22 46.76
CA PRO A 69 1.18 60.78 47.16
C PRO A 69 1.01 61.76 48.34
N ALA A 70 2.04 61.86 49.19
CA ALA A 70 2.03 62.77 50.34
C ALA A 70 1.87 64.24 49.90
N SER A 71 1.02 64.99 50.59
CA SER A 71 0.72 66.40 50.30
C SER A 71 0.96 67.27 51.54
N THR A 72 1.62 68.41 51.35
CA THR A 72 1.94 69.37 52.41
C THR A 72 1.13 70.65 52.18
N ARG A 73 0.47 71.17 53.22
CA ARG A 73 -0.35 72.39 53.15
C ARG A 73 0.20 73.45 54.08
N GLU A 74 0.64 74.57 53.52
CA GLU A 74 1.05 75.75 54.29
C GLU A 74 -0.13 76.67 54.60
N VAL A 75 -0.23 77.11 55.85
CA VAL A 75 -1.26 78.07 56.31
C VAL A 75 -0.58 79.43 56.54
N LYS A 76 -0.87 80.41 55.68
CA LYS A 76 -0.36 81.79 55.84
C LYS A 76 -1.15 82.54 56.90
N ILE A 77 -0.46 82.92 57.97
CA ILE A 77 -1.00 83.78 59.03
C ILE A 77 -0.70 85.25 58.64
N PRO A 78 -1.71 86.13 58.51
CA PRO A 78 -1.46 87.52 58.15
C PRO A 78 -0.83 88.29 59.32
N ALA A 79 0.11 89.18 59.01
CA ALA A 79 0.78 90.04 59.98
C ALA A 79 -0.16 91.15 60.49
N VAL A 80 -0.26 91.30 61.82
CA VAL A 80 -0.97 92.40 62.49
C VAL A 80 0.06 93.43 62.94
N TYR A 81 -0.10 94.68 62.54
CA TYR A 81 0.82 95.77 62.86
C TYR A 81 0.33 96.59 64.05
N LYS A 82 1.21 96.78 65.04
CA LYS A 82 1.12 97.81 66.08
C LYS A 82 2.50 98.45 66.24
N THR A 83 2.52 99.76 66.47
CA THR A 83 3.76 100.55 66.47
C THR A 83 4.32 100.78 67.89
N ILE A 84 5.62 100.43 68.05
CA ILE A 84 6.72 100.98 68.91
C ILE A 84 6.91 100.47 70.37
N THR A 85 7.93 99.62 70.60
CA THR A 85 9.29 99.91 71.18
C THR A 85 10.11 98.62 71.15
N LYS A 86 11.42 98.73 70.88
CA LYS A 86 12.32 97.63 70.49
C LYS A 86 12.90 96.91 71.71
N THR A 87 12.51 95.66 71.91
CA THR A 87 13.28 94.64 72.65
C THR A 87 13.54 93.47 71.72
N VAL A 88 14.82 93.15 71.56
CA VAL A 88 15.33 92.11 70.64
C VAL A 88 14.96 90.73 71.20
N LEU A 89 14.20 89.96 70.42
CA LEU A 89 13.95 88.54 70.66
C LEU A 89 15.13 87.72 70.10
N VAL A 90 15.66 86.77 70.87
CA VAL A 90 16.92 86.07 70.59
C VAL A 90 16.73 84.74 69.85
N ASP A 91 15.49 84.24 69.68
CA ASP A 91 15.23 82.99 68.94
C ASP A 91 13.97 83.05 68.04
N PRO A 92 14.06 82.67 66.75
CA PRO A 92 12.91 82.63 65.84
C PRO A 92 12.00 81.41 66.10
N ALA A 93 10.72 81.55 65.74
CA ALA A 93 9.71 80.50 65.88
C ALA A 93 10.12 79.21 65.16
N THR A 94 10.05 78.09 65.88
CA THR A 94 10.37 76.76 65.36
C THR A 94 9.12 76.11 64.74
N THR A 95 9.23 75.69 63.48
CA THR A 95 8.19 74.89 62.80
C THR A 95 8.55 73.40 62.88
N ARG A 96 7.58 72.54 63.19
CA ARG A 96 7.74 71.08 63.16
C ARG A 96 6.85 70.48 62.07
N GLU A 97 7.48 69.88 61.07
CA GLU A 97 6.78 69.11 60.03
C GLU A 97 6.35 67.74 60.58
N VAL A 98 5.07 67.41 60.44
CA VAL A 98 4.54 66.07 60.72
C VAL A 98 4.41 65.34 59.38
N LYS A 99 5.28 64.35 59.14
CA LYS A 99 5.19 63.48 57.94
C LYS A 99 4.00 62.54 58.07
N VAL A 100 2.99 62.72 57.22
CA VAL A 100 1.88 61.77 57.07
C VAL A 100 2.35 60.63 56.14
N PRO A 101 2.31 59.36 56.59
CA PRO A 101 2.74 58.22 55.76
C PRO A 101 1.76 57.98 54.61
N ALA A 102 2.28 57.56 53.44
CA ALA A 102 1.45 57.20 52.30
C ALA A 102 0.70 55.88 52.56
N GLU A 103 -0.57 55.82 52.14
CA GLU A 103 -1.37 54.59 52.20
C GLU A 103 -1.14 53.73 50.96
N TYR A 104 -0.96 52.42 51.17
CA TYR A 104 -0.77 51.44 50.11
C TYR A 104 -2.02 50.57 49.95
N LYS A 105 -2.52 50.42 48.72
CA LYS A 105 -3.57 49.45 48.39
C LYS A 105 -2.96 48.31 47.57
N THR A 106 -3.42 47.09 47.83
CA THR A 106 -2.97 45.91 47.09
C THR A 106 -3.88 45.70 45.89
N VAL A 107 -3.36 45.92 44.68
CA VAL A 107 -4.10 45.68 43.43
C VAL A 107 -3.68 44.33 42.86
N LYS A 108 -4.65 43.49 42.51
CA LYS A 108 -4.39 42.19 41.86
C LYS A 108 -4.19 42.43 40.36
N VAL A 109 -2.98 42.16 39.87
CA VAL A 109 -2.67 42.23 38.44
C VAL A 109 -2.40 40.82 37.93
N THR A 110 -3.07 40.45 36.84
CA THR A 110 -2.86 39.16 36.17
C THR A 110 -1.60 39.25 35.32
N LYS A 111 -0.57 38.45 35.64
CA LYS A 111 0.68 38.41 34.88
C LYS A 111 0.76 37.10 34.13
N MET A 112 0.95 37.17 32.80
CA MET A 112 1.18 36.01 31.95
C MET A 112 2.45 35.30 32.42
N VAL A 113 2.34 34.00 32.72
CA VAL A 113 3.45 33.21 33.28
C VAL A 113 4.27 32.61 32.14
N GLU A 114 3.58 32.20 31.07
CA GLU A 114 4.18 31.59 29.90
C GLU A 114 3.36 31.95 28.65
N PRO A 115 4.02 32.34 27.54
CA PRO A 115 3.33 32.57 26.27
C PRO A 115 2.78 31.27 25.67
N PRO A 116 1.77 31.33 24.78
CA PRO A 116 1.25 30.14 24.10
C PRO A 116 2.36 29.45 23.30
N LYS A 117 2.36 28.12 23.33
CA LYS A 117 3.30 27.29 22.56
C LYS A 117 2.52 26.46 21.55
N GLU A 118 3.08 26.35 20.36
CA GLU A 118 2.63 25.45 19.31
C GLU A 118 3.45 24.15 19.39
N ARG A 119 2.76 23.02 19.22
CA ARG A 119 3.42 21.72 19.08
C ARG A 119 2.98 21.07 17.78
N GLU A 120 3.94 20.82 16.90
CA GLU A 120 3.74 20.01 15.70
C GLU A 120 3.82 18.52 16.03
N ILE A 121 2.81 17.76 15.65
CA ILE A 121 2.83 16.29 15.71
C ILE A 121 2.85 15.75 14.28
N ALA A 122 3.95 15.09 13.91
CA ALA A 122 4.09 14.44 12.60
C ALA A 122 3.31 13.12 12.57
N ILE A 123 2.34 13.00 11.68
CA ILE A 123 1.60 11.76 11.44
C ILE A 123 2.32 10.98 10.33
N PRO A 124 2.82 9.75 10.60
CA PRO A 124 3.56 8.99 9.61
C PRO A 124 2.65 8.57 8.44
N ALA A 125 3.22 8.48 7.24
CA ALA A 125 2.50 7.99 6.07
C ALA A 125 2.15 6.51 6.23
N GLU A 126 0.90 6.16 5.92
CA GLU A 126 0.44 4.78 5.88
C GLU A 126 0.59 4.19 4.49
N TYR A 127 1.17 2.99 4.42
CA TYR A 127 1.42 2.30 3.15
C TYR A 127 0.50 1.09 2.99
N GLY A 128 0.05 0.87 1.76
CA GLY A 128 -0.70 -0.31 1.33
C GLY A 128 0.05 -1.09 0.27
N THR A 129 -0.19 -2.39 0.20
CA THR A 129 0.20 -3.21 -0.95
C THR A 129 -0.99 -3.36 -1.88
N VAL A 130 -0.85 -2.92 -3.13
CA VAL A 130 -1.84 -3.18 -4.17
C VAL A 130 -1.30 -4.28 -5.08
N THR A 131 -2.10 -5.34 -5.25
CA THR A 131 -1.81 -6.43 -6.18
C THR A 131 -2.42 -6.11 -7.53
N LYS A 132 -1.60 -6.05 -8.58
CA LYS A 132 -2.07 -5.96 -9.96
C LYS A 132 -1.56 -7.15 -10.78
N THR A 133 -2.45 -7.74 -11.56
CA THR A 133 -2.10 -8.77 -12.53
C THR A 133 -1.47 -8.10 -13.74
N ARG A 134 -0.21 -8.44 -14.04
CA ARG A 134 0.51 -7.94 -15.20
C ARG A 134 0.69 -9.06 -16.21
N LEU A 135 0.28 -8.81 -17.45
CA LEU A 135 0.56 -9.67 -18.59
C LEU A 135 2.08 -9.77 -18.81
N VAL A 136 2.61 -10.98 -18.80
CA VAL A 136 4.05 -11.27 -18.98
C VAL A 136 4.33 -11.56 -20.44
N SER A 137 3.51 -12.41 -21.06
CA SER A 137 3.57 -12.73 -22.48
C SER A 137 2.15 -12.85 -23.02
N ASP A 138 1.97 -12.37 -24.24
CA ASP A 138 0.69 -12.54 -24.92
C ASP A 138 0.46 -14.01 -25.28
N GLY A 139 -0.81 -14.38 -25.41
CA GLY A 139 -1.19 -15.69 -25.93
C GLY A 139 -0.76 -15.76 -27.39
N ARG A 140 -0.11 -16.87 -27.77
CA ARG A 140 0.34 -17.07 -29.15
C ARG A 140 -0.06 -18.43 -29.65
N TYR A 141 -0.18 -18.53 -30.97
CA TYR A 141 -0.36 -19.80 -31.62
C TYR A 141 0.99 -20.38 -31.98
N GLU A 142 1.19 -21.64 -31.61
CA GLU A 142 2.42 -22.38 -31.89
C GLU A 142 2.07 -23.67 -32.63
N TRP A 143 2.83 -23.97 -33.68
CA TRP A 143 2.69 -25.23 -34.40
C TRP A 143 3.37 -26.34 -33.62
N ARG A 144 2.63 -27.38 -33.24
CA ARG A 144 3.17 -28.54 -32.52
C ARG A 144 2.86 -29.86 -33.26
N THR A 145 3.78 -30.80 -33.24
CA THR A 145 3.66 -32.16 -33.81
C THR A 145 2.83 -33.09 -32.91
N ILE A 146 1.53 -32.85 -32.83
CA ILE A 146 0.59 -33.62 -31.99
C ILE A 146 -0.49 -34.31 -32.83
N LEU A 147 -1.11 -35.35 -32.29
CA LEU A 147 -2.25 -35.99 -32.93
C LEU A 147 -3.45 -35.02 -32.92
N CYS A 148 -3.76 -34.42 -34.06
CA CYS A 148 -4.91 -33.52 -34.23
C CYS A 148 -6.25 -34.23 -33.97
N GLU A 149 -7.26 -33.47 -33.54
CA GLU A 149 -8.65 -33.98 -33.38
C GLU A 149 -9.19 -34.68 -34.63
N THR A 150 -8.78 -34.24 -35.83
CA THR A 150 -9.19 -34.82 -37.11
C THR A 150 -8.72 -36.25 -37.31
N ASN A 151 -7.58 -36.62 -36.72
CA ASN A 151 -6.99 -37.95 -36.85
C ASN A 151 -7.23 -38.81 -35.60
N ALA A 152 -7.58 -38.18 -34.47
CA ALA A 152 -7.96 -38.84 -33.22
C ALA A 152 -9.38 -39.42 -33.28
N THR A 153 -9.67 -40.25 -34.27
CA THR A 153 -10.93 -40.98 -34.37
C THR A 153 -11.03 -42.03 -33.25
N PRO A 154 -12.24 -42.43 -32.81
CA PRO A 154 -12.39 -43.48 -31.80
C PRO A 154 -11.70 -44.80 -32.17
N GLY A 155 -11.62 -45.14 -33.47
CA GLY A 155 -10.88 -46.29 -33.96
C GLY A 155 -9.37 -46.15 -33.71
N LYS A 156 -8.80 -45.01 -34.09
CA LYS A 156 -7.39 -44.70 -33.87
C LYS A 156 -7.02 -44.66 -32.38
N ILE A 157 -7.90 -44.09 -31.54
CA ILE A 157 -7.68 -44.07 -30.09
C ILE A 157 -7.68 -45.48 -29.51
N LYS A 158 -8.52 -46.40 -30.00
CA LYS A 158 -8.48 -47.82 -29.58
C LYS A 158 -7.17 -48.49 -29.98
N GLU A 159 -6.63 -48.20 -31.17
CA GLU A 159 -5.31 -48.70 -31.59
C GLU A 159 -4.23 -48.24 -30.62
N ILE A 160 -4.22 -46.95 -30.26
CA ILE A 160 -3.29 -46.36 -29.29
C ILE A 160 -3.46 -46.99 -27.90
N GLN A 161 -4.69 -47.14 -27.41
CA GLN A 161 -4.96 -47.79 -26.11
C GLN A 161 -4.50 -49.25 -26.12
N ARG A 162 -4.71 -50.01 -27.20
CA ARG A 162 -4.18 -51.38 -27.33
C ARG A 162 -2.66 -51.41 -27.33
N ALA A 163 -2.04 -50.49 -28.05
CA ALA A 163 -0.58 -50.41 -28.13
C ALA A 163 0.04 -50.05 -26.78
N LEU A 164 -0.57 -49.12 -26.03
CA LEU A 164 -0.16 -48.77 -24.67
C LEU A 164 -0.29 -49.95 -23.71
N ASP A 165 -1.42 -50.66 -23.76
CA ASP A 165 -1.65 -51.85 -22.93
C ASP A 165 -0.63 -52.96 -23.26
N SER A 166 -0.37 -53.19 -24.55
CA SER A 166 0.65 -54.14 -25.04
C SER A 166 2.06 -53.73 -24.63
N ALA A 167 2.33 -52.43 -24.49
CA ALA A 167 3.59 -51.89 -24.01
C ALA A 167 3.72 -51.94 -22.47
N GLY A 168 2.70 -52.44 -21.75
CA GLY A 168 2.69 -52.55 -20.29
C GLY A 168 2.19 -51.30 -19.56
N PHE A 169 1.67 -50.31 -20.28
CA PHE A 169 1.13 -49.07 -19.72
C PHE A 169 -0.39 -49.09 -19.79
N SER A 170 -1.05 -49.52 -18.71
CA SER A 170 -2.51 -49.72 -18.72
C SER A 170 -3.29 -48.40 -18.90
N PRO A 171 -3.96 -48.20 -20.05
CA PRO A 171 -4.68 -46.96 -20.33
C PRO A 171 -6.12 -46.95 -19.80
N GLY A 172 -6.51 -48.03 -19.09
CA GLY A 172 -7.90 -48.29 -18.71
C GLY A 172 -8.70 -48.96 -19.85
N PRO A 173 -10.03 -48.78 -19.89
CA PRO A 173 -10.87 -49.43 -20.90
C PRO A 173 -10.50 -49.00 -22.32
N ILE A 174 -10.36 -49.97 -23.24
CA ILE A 174 -10.09 -49.76 -24.67
C ILE A 174 -11.41 -49.41 -25.38
N ASP A 175 -11.86 -48.17 -25.23
CA ASP A 175 -13.15 -47.71 -25.73
C ASP A 175 -13.04 -46.61 -26.79
N GLY A 176 -11.83 -46.15 -27.11
CA GLY A 176 -11.60 -45.10 -28.09
C GLY A 176 -11.83 -43.70 -27.52
N VAL A 177 -11.84 -43.55 -26.19
CA VAL A 177 -11.97 -42.27 -25.52
C VAL A 177 -10.75 -42.04 -24.63
N ILE A 178 -10.01 -40.97 -24.91
CA ILE A 178 -8.87 -40.55 -24.09
C ILE A 178 -9.40 -39.95 -22.78
N ARG A 179 -9.31 -40.72 -21.69
CA ARG A 179 -9.59 -40.28 -20.32
C ARG A 179 -8.29 -40.02 -19.57
N ASP A 180 -8.42 -39.49 -18.35
CA ASP A 180 -7.28 -39.21 -17.46
C ASP A 180 -6.38 -40.45 -17.24
N GLN A 181 -6.96 -41.65 -17.16
CA GLN A 181 -6.19 -42.89 -17.05
C GLN A 181 -5.38 -43.19 -18.32
N THR A 182 -5.99 -43.03 -19.50
CA THR A 182 -5.30 -43.18 -20.79
C THR A 182 -4.17 -42.17 -20.92
N MET A 183 -4.38 -40.91 -20.53
CA MET A 183 -3.32 -39.90 -20.55
C MET A 183 -2.21 -40.16 -19.52
N ARG A 184 -2.54 -40.67 -18.33
CA ARG A 184 -1.50 -41.12 -17.39
C ARG A 184 -0.63 -42.22 -17.97
N ALA A 185 -1.23 -43.19 -18.66
CA ALA A 185 -0.51 -44.25 -19.35
C ALA A 185 0.38 -43.72 -20.47
N VAL A 186 -0.13 -42.78 -21.28
CA VAL A 186 0.66 -42.07 -22.31
C VAL A 186 1.86 -41.36 -21.68
N ASN A 187 1.65 -40.57 -20.63
CA ASN A 187 2.72 -39.82 -19.97
C ASN A 187 3.76 -40.74 -19.33
N ALA A 188 3.32 -41.87 -18.75
CA ALA A 188 4.22 -42.88 -18.21
C ALA A 188 5.03 -43.57 -19.32
N TYR A 189 4.40 -43.90 -20.45
CA TYR A 189 5.08 -44.45 -21.62
C TYR A 189 6.11 -43.47 -22.18
N GLN A 190 5.74 -42.20 -22.32
CA GLN A 190 6.63 -41.13 -22.78
C GLN A 190 7.83 -40.97 -21.84
N GLY A 191 7.60 -40.90 -20.52
CA GLY A 191 8.67 -40.84 -19.52
C GLY A 191 9.61 -42.04 -19.57
N ALA A 192 9.08 -43.25 -19.75
CA ALA A 192 9.88 -44.47 -19.85
C ALA A 192 10.69 -44.56 -21.16
N LYS A 193 10.21 -43.95 -22.24
CA LYS A 193 10.87 -43.93 -23.57
C LYS A 193 11.73 -42.69 -23.80
N GLY A 194 11.82 -41.77 -22.83
CA GLY A 194 12.56 -40.51 -22.97
C GLY A 194 11.94 -39.56 -24.00
N LEU A 195 10.63 -39.69 -24.27
CA LEU A 195 9.89 -38.82 -25.18
C LEU A 195 9.38 -37.58 -24.43
N PRO A 196 9.15 -36.45 -25.11
CA PRO A 196 8.56 -35.26 -24.51
C PRO A 196 7.20 -35.58 -23.87
N VAL A 197 7.06 -35.28 -22.58
CA VAL A 197 5.80 -35.43 -21.83
C VAL A 197 4.99 -34.16 -21.96
N ASP A 198 3.95 -34.22 -22.78
CA ASP A 198 3.08 -33.08 -23.08
C ASP A 198 1.65 -33.31 -22.59
N PRO A 199 0.87 -32.23 -22.35
CA PRO A 199 -0.57 -32.34 -22.12
C PRO A 199 -1.36 -32.93 -23.30
N TYR A 200 -0.71 -33.11 -24.45
CA TYR A 200 -1.28 -33.60 -25.70
C TYR A 200 -0.59 -34.89 -26.14
N LEU A 201 -1.28 -35.71 -26.93
CA LEU A 201 -0.69 -36.91 -27.51
C LEU A 201 0.24 -36.54 -28.68
N ASN A 202 1.54 -36.67 -28.49
CA ASN A 202 2.56 -36.33 -29.48
C ASN A 202 2.60 -37.37 -30.62
N VAL A 203 2.88 -36.93 -31.85
CA VAL A 203 3.00 -37.83 -33.02
C VAL A 203 4.15 -38.83 -32.84
N GLU A 204 5.26 -38.41 -32.23
CA GLU A 204 6.38 -39.29 -31.90
C GLU A 204 5.95 -40.43 -30.98
N THR A 205 5.05 -40.16 -30.03
CA THR A 205 4.51 -41.18 -29.14
C THR A 205 3.64 -42.17 -29.90
N VAL A 206 2.82 -41.70 -30.83
CA VAL A 206 1.97 -42.55 -31.69
C VAL A 206 2.84 -43.42 -32.61
N LYS A 207 3.88 -42.84 -33.23
CA LYS A 207 4.87 -43.56 -34.04
C LYS A 207 5.64 -44.59 -33.20
N ALA A 208 6.08 -44.23 -31.99
CA ALA A 208 6.80 -45.13 -31.09
C ALA A 208 5.94 -46.30 -30.60
N LEU A 209 4.62 -46.11 -30.52
CA LEU A 209 3.64 -47.17 -30.22
C LEU A 209 3.35 -48.06 -31.43
N GLY A 210 3.95 -47.79 -32.60
CA GLY A 210 3.73 -48.53 -33.84
C GLY A 210 2.38 -48.24 -34.50
N VAL A 211 1.72 -47.14 -34.12
CA VAL A 211 0.43 -46.73 -34.69
C VAL A 211 0.68 -45.64 -35.74
N SER A 212 0.02 -45.75 -36.90
CA SER A 212 0.07 -44.68 -37.92
C SER A 212 -0.67 -43.43 -37.43
N PRO A 213 -0.05 -42.23 -37.44
CA PRO A 213 -0.67 -40.97 -37.03
C PRO A 213 -1.68 -40.40 -38.06
N ILE A 214 -1.81 -41.07 -39.20
CA ILE A 214 -2.77 -40.80 -40.28
C ILE A 214 -3.65 -42.03 -40.50
#